data_AF-A0A2N3LFW5-F1
#
_entry.id   AF-A0A2N3LFW5-F1
#
_cell.length_a   1.000
_cell.length_b   1.000
_cell.length_c   1.000
_cell.angle_alpha   90.00
_cell.angle_beta   90.00
_cell.angle_gamma   90.00
#
_symmetry.space_group_name_H-M   'P 1'
#
loop_
_entity.id
_entity.type
_entity.pdbx_description
1 polymer ?
#
loop_
_entity_poly.entity_id
_entity_poly.type
_entity_poly.pdbx_seq_one_letter_code
_entity_poly.pdbx_strand_id
1 'polypeptide(L)'
;MKINLDKKFMINELDLPYTAIFDEITDTSRWSIHHRIIFPYQGKFYEAYYREGATEMQDESPWEYDETVECTEVELKEVKVKKWVIKED
;
A
#
# COMPACT_ATOMS: atom_id res chain seq x y z
N MET A 1 -10.68 10.44 -6.19
CA MET A 1 -11.61 10.64 -5.05
C MET A 1 -10.97 10.02 -3.82
N LYS A 2 -11.23 10.53 -2.61
CA LYS A 2 -10.68 9.96 -1.38
C LYS A 2 -11.80 9.47 -0.47
N ILE A 3 -11.57 8.36 0.22
CA ILE A 3 -12.45 7.83 1.26
C ILE A 3 -11.62 7.55 2.51
N ASN A 4 -12.25 7.55 3.68
CA ASN A 4 -11.61 7.07 4.91
C ASN A 4 -12.32 5.78 5.31
N LEU A 5 -11.54 4.74 5.59
CA LEU A 5 -12.03 3.46 6.09
C LEU A 5 -11.47 3.22 7.48
N ASP A 6 -12.27 2.65 8.38
CA ASP A 6 -11.79 2.24 9.69
C ASP A 6 -10.74 1.14 9.54
N LYS A 7 -9.61 1.25 10.25
CA LYS A 7 -8.55 0.23 10.26
C LYS A 7 -9.10 -1.16 10.54
N LYS A 8 -9.97 -1.28 11.56
CA LYS A 8 -10.53 -2.58 11.96
C LYS A 8 -11.37 -3.20 10.86
N PHE A 9 -12.07 -2.37 10.08
CA PHE A 9 -12.83 -2.86 8.93
C PHE A 9 -11.88 -3.34 7.83
N MET A 10 -10.83 -2.56 7.52
CA MET A 10 -9.82 -2.96 6.53
C MET A 10 -9.13 -4.27 6.88
N ILE A 11 -8.72 -4.44 8.14
CA ILE A 11 -8.02 -5.65 8.58
C ILE A 11 -8.97 -6.84 8.72
N ASN A 12 -10.10 -6.69 9.40
CA ASN A 12 -10.92 -7.85 9.77
C ASN A 12 -11.95 -8.25 8.69
N GLU A 13 -12.51 -7.27 7.98
CA GLU A 13 -13.58 -7.53 7.01
C GLU A 13 -13.04 -7.64 5.58
N LEU A 14 -12.00 -6.87 5.25
CA LEU A 14 -11.35 -6.93 3.94
C LEU A 14 -10.09 -7.80 3.92
N ASP A 15 -9.57 -8.22 5.07
CA ASP A 15 -8.33 -9.01 5.20
C ASP A 15 -7.11 -8.32 4.53
N LEU A 16 -7.06 -6.99 4.65
CA LEU A 16 -5.96 -6.17 4.13
C LEU A 16 -4.83 -6.04 5.16
N PRO A 17 -3.56 -5.98 4.73
CA PRO A 17 -3.11 -5.90 3.33
C PRO A 17 -3.03 -7.25 2.58
N TYR A 18 -3.25 -8.39 3.24
CA TYR A 18 -2.98 -9.73 2.67
C TYR A 18 -3.78 -10.08 1.42
N THR A 19 -4.99 -9.54 1.25
CA THR A 19 -5.84 -9.76 0.06
C THR A 19 -5.69 -8.68 -1.02
N ALA A 20 -4.78 -7.73 -0.86
CA ALA A 20 -4.56 -6.69 -1.86
C ALA A 20 -4.16 -7.33 -3.21
N ILE A 21 -4.66 -6.75 -4.31
CA ILE A 21 -4.36 -7.24 -5.66
C ILE A 21 -2.99 -6.74 -6.17
N PHE A 22 -2.42 -5.79 -5.46
CA PHE A 22 -1.11 -5.21 -5.71
C PHE A 22 -0.52 -4.78 -4.37
N ASP A 23 0.75 -5.07 -4.17
CA ASP A 23 1.54 -4.66 -3.02
C ASP A 23 2.98 -4.41 -3.49
N GLU A 24 3.48 -3.19 -3.27
CA GLU A 24 4.85 -2.82 -3.57
C GLU A 24 5.51 -2.09 -2.39
N ILE A 25 6.78 -2.40 -2.17
CA ILE A 25 7.63 -1.61 -1.28
C ILE A 25 7.95 -0.29 -1.98
N THR A 26 7.59 0.80 -1.33
CA THR A 26 7.84 2.17 -1.82
C THR A 26 9.05 2.82 -1.17
N ASP A 27 9.35 2.46 0.08
CA ASP A 27 10.49 2.97 0.82
C ASP A 27 10.86 2.02 1.98
N THR A 28 12.03 2.22 2.55
CA THR A 28 12.48 1.50 3.75
C THR A 28 13.13 2.47 4.71
N SER A 29 12.73 2.41 5.98
CA SER A 29 13.41 3.09 7.08
C SER A 29 14.29 2.11 7.86
N ARG A 30 14.92 2.58 8.94
CA ARG A 30 15.67 1.68 9.84
C ARG A 30 14.78 0.67 10.57
N TRP A 31 13.51 1.02 10.77
CA TRP A 31 12.59 0.27 11.62
C TRP A 31 11.43 -0.34 10.84
N SER A 32 11.11 0.22 9.67
CA SER A 32 9.86 -0.07 8.96
C SER A 32 10.10 -0.23 7.46
N ILE A 33 9.35 -1.13 6.84
CA ILE A 33 9.17 -1.18 5.38
C ILE A 33 7.87 -0.46 5.05
N HIS A 34 7.90 0.42 4.04
CA HIS A 34 6.76 1.21 3.63
C HIS A 34 6.13 0.61 2.38
N HIS A 35 4.87 0.24 2.48
CA HIS A 35 4.14 -0.43 1.42
C HIS A 35 3.07 0.46 0.81
N ARG A 36 2.82 0.22 -0.48
CA ARG A 36 1.66 0.73 -1.21
C ARG A 36 0.85 -0.45 -1.71
N ILE A 37 -0.43 -0.47 -1.37
CA ILE A 37 -1.36 -1.50 -1.80
C ILE A 37 -2.45 -0.95 -2.70
N ILE A 38 -2.96 -1.78 -3.60
CA ILE A 38 -4.21 -1.52 -4.34
C ILE A 38 -5.18 -2.66 -4.05
N PHE A 39 -6.43 -2.32 -3.73
CA PHE A 39 -7.48 -3.29 -3.43
C PHE A 39 -8.83 -2.88 -4.03
N PRO A 40 -9.69 -3.85 -4.41
CA PRO A 40 -11.04 -3.57 -4.87
C PRO A 40 -11.98 -3.28 -3.68
N TYR A 41 -12.81 -2.25 -3.81
CA TYR A 41 -13.86 -1.94 -2.84
C TYR A 41 -15.05 -1.28 -3.55
N GLN A 42 -16.27 -1.78 -3.30
CA GLN A 42 -17.52 -1.26 -3.88
C GLN A 42 -17.48 -1.05 -5.42
N GLY A 43 -16.84 -1.97 -6.15
CA GLY A 43 -16.75 -1.93 -7.62
C GLY A 43 -15.71 -0.95 -8.18
N LYS A 44 -14.88 -0.34 -7.33
CA LYS A 44 -13.78 0.55 -7.69
C LYS A 44 -12.46 0.03 -7.12
N PHE A 45 -11.35 0.64 -7.50
CA PHE A 45 -10.03 0.33 -6.94
C PHE A 45 -9.53 1.49 -6.08
N TYR A 46 -8.92 1.14 -4.97
CA TYR A 46 -8.38 2.10 -4.01
C TYR A 46 -6.95 1.77 -3.65
N GLU A 47 -6.17 2.82 -3.46
CA GLU A 47 -4.80 2.81 -2.98
C GLU A 47 -4.77 3.18 -1.50
N ALA A 48 -3.97 2.46 -0.72
CA ALA A 48 -3.62 2.80 0.66
C ALA A 48 -2.14 2.51 0.91
N TYR A 49 -1.59 3.12 1.95
CA TYR A 49 -0.22 2.91 2.40
C TYR A 49 -0.21 2.31 3.80
N TYR A 50 0.66 1.35 4.04
CA TYR A 50 0.87 0.79 5.37
C TYR A 50 2.37 0.62 5.66
N ARG A 51 2.69 0.29 6.91
CA ARG A 51 4.04 -0.01 7.36
C ARG A 51 4.04 -1.32 8.12
N GLU A 52 5.15 -2.04 8.02
CA GLU A 52 5.43 -3.22 8.83
C GLU A 52 6.88 -3.20 9.29
N GLY A 53 7.16 -3.95 10.35
CA GLY A 53 8.50 -4.04 10.92
C GLY A 53 9.54 -4.52 9.89
N ALA A 54 10.65 -3.81 9.77
CA ALA A 54 11.70 -4.14 8.79
C ALA A 54 12.46 -5.45 9.09
N THR A 55 12.30 -6.00 10.30
CA THR A 55 12.85 -7.30 10.70
C THR A 55 11.85 -7.97 11.65
N GLU A 56 11.94 -9.30 11.80
CA GLU A 56 11.10 -10.09 12.73
C GLU A 56 11.17 -9.64 14.20
N MET A 57 12.20 -8.86 14.60
CA MET A 57 12.35 -8.33 15.95
C MET A 57 11.74 -6.93 16.14
N GLN A 58 11.30 -6.26 15.06
CA GLN A 58 10.62 -4.97 15.14
C GLN A 58 9.12 -5.21 15.10
N ASP A 59 8.44 -4.82 16.17
CA ASP A 59 6.98 -4.92 16.26
C ASP A 59 6.36 -3.68 15.63
N GLU A 60 5.93 -3.79 14.38
CA GLU A 60 5.08 -2.80 13.73
C GLU A 60 4.09 -3.54 12.82
N SER A 61 2.80 -3.29 13.03
CA SER A 61 1.71 -3.88 12.25
C SER A 61 1.08 -2.88 11.28
N PRO A 62 0.41 -3.34 10.21
CA PRO A 62 -0.30 -2.46 9.27
C PRO A 62 -1.25 -1.49 9.99
N TRP A 63 -1.05 -0.19 9.74
CA TRP A 63 -1.83 0.91 10.33
C TRP A 63 -1.87 0.89 11.86
N GLU A 64 -0.80 0.44 12.54
CA GLU A 64 -0.78 0.28 14.00
C GLU A 64 -1.33 1.51 14.75
N TYR A 65 -0.87 2.69 14.33
CA TYR A 65 -1.16 3.98 14.98
C TYR A 65 -2.36 4.74 14.40
N ASP A 66 -3.03 4.20 13.38
CA ASP A 66 -4.15 4.86 12.71
C ASP A 66 -5.49 4.24 13.13
N GLU A 67 -6.49 5.07 13.43
CA GLU A 67 -7.87 4.59 13.63
C GLU A 67 -8.61 4.43 12.30
N THR A 68 -8.32 5.36 11.38
CA THR A 68 -8.89 5.43 10.02
C THR A 68 -7.79 5.62 9.01
N VAL A 69 -7.95 5.03 7.83
CA VAL A 69 -6.97 5.06 6.75
C VAL A 69 -7.57 5.80 5.56
N GLU A 70 -6.85 6.82 5.09
CA GLU A 70 -7.19 7.52 3.85
C GLU A 70 -6.87 6.62 2.65
N CYS A 71 -7.88 6.35 1.84
CA CYS A 71 -7.76 5.53 0.63
C CYS A 71 -8.09 6.38 -0.60
N THR A 72 -7.22 6.36 -1.61
CA THR A 72 -7.39 7.14 -2.85
C THR A 72 -7.89 6.25 -3.97
N GLU A 73 -9.01 6.61 -4.60
CA GLU A 73 -9.53 5.92 -5.79
C GLU A 73 -8.52 6.01 -6.94
N VAL A 74 -8.18 4.86 -7.51
CA VAL A 74 -7.21 4.70 -8.61
C VAL A 74 -7.81 3.90 -9.75
N GLU A 75 -7.19 3.99 -10.92
CA GLU A 75 -7.54 3.18 -12.10
C GLU A 75 -6.27 2.67 -12.78
N LEU A 76 -6.35 1.48 -13.36
CA LEU A 76 -5.24 0.89 -14.11
C LEU A 76 -5.20 1.50 -15.52
N LYS A 77 -4.09 2.12 -15.89
CA LYS A 77 -3.85 2.70 -17.21
C LYS A 77 -2.49 2.30 -17.76
N GLU A 78 -2.44 2.03 -19.07
CA GLU A 78 -1.15 1.88 -19.75
C GLU A 78 -0.42 3.23 -19.77
N VAL A 79 0.83 3.23 -19.31
CA VAL A 79 1.69 4.42 -19.30
C VAL A 79 2.96 4.14 -20.10
N LYS A 80 3.33 5.06 -21.01
CA LYS A 80 4.59 4.98 -21.77
C LYS A 80 5.67 5.79 -21.04
N VAL A 81 6.76 5.15 -20.64
CA VAL A 81 7.86 5.80 -19.92
C VAL A 81 9.16 5.70 -20.73
N LYS A 82 9.80 6.85 -20.98
CA LYS A 82 11.19 6.89 -21.46
C LYS A 82 12.12 6.83 -20.25
N LYS A 83 13.09 5.91 -20.25
CA LYS A 83 14.10 5.76 -19.19
C LYS A 83 15.50 5.91 -19.78
N TRP A 84 16.38 6.55 -19.03
CA TRP A 84 17.81 6.57 -19.34
C TRP A 84 18.40 5.19 -19.05
N VAL A 85 19.26 4.71 -19.95
CA VAL A 85 19.98 3.44 -19.83
C VAL A 85 21.48 3.71 -19.92
N ILE A 86 22.30 2.85 -19.30
CA ILE A 86 23.75 2.91 -19.46
C ILE A 86 24.06 2.71 -20.94
N LYS A 87 24.87 3.61 -21.49
CA LYS A 87 25.36 3.47 -22.86
C LYS A 87 26.56 2.50 -22.82
N GLU A 88 26.42 1.35 -23.47
CA GLU A 88 27.55 0.44 -23.72
C GLU A 88 28.37 1.01 -24.90
N ASP A 89 29.71 0.99 -24.79
CA ASP A 89 30.67 1.40 -25.83
C ASP A 89 31.03 0.24 -26.77
#